data_AF-A0A699Y8R6-F1
#
_entry.id   AF-A0A699Y8R6-F1
#
_cell.length_a   1.000
_cell.length_b   1.000
_cell.length_c   1.000
_cell.angle_alpha   90.00
_cell.angle_beta   90.00
_cell.angle_gamma   90.00
#
_symmetry.space_group_name_H-M   'P 1'
#
loop_
_entity.id
_entity.type
_entity.pdbx_description
1 polymer ?
#
loop_
_entity_poly.entity_id
_entity_poly.type
_entity_poly.pdbx_seq_one_letter_code
_entity_poly.pdbx_strand_id
1 'polypeptide(L)'
;MACSALSGHPVVYHPDMQIQPVAEGHRFPMPKDHLLYLALCEEGLAGSTFTPAYPDRDTLLLAHTPDYVDSYHPDMQIQPVAEGHRFPMPKDHLLYLALREEGLAGSTFTPAYPDRDTLLLAHTPDYVDSFLEGRLSASAMRSIGLPWSPALVQRTLVGTGSAVLAARLALQYGVACMCNGGTHHAHPSHGSGWCVFNDQAVAARAAQRDAGVGKVLFVDLDVHQGDGTAAIFQDDPSVFTFSLHCSNQGFPARLQASDLDVGLPAGTGDAEYMAVLQEVLPGLLANQRPDLVMYNAGTCAYTKLLPSCYRIF
;
A
#
# COMPACT_ATOMS: atom_id res chain seq x y z
N MET A 1 -14.16 -2.24 40.86
CA MET A 1 -15.21 -2.48 39.85
C MET A 1 -14.52 -2.64 38.51
N ALA A 2 -14.84 -3.74 37.82
CA ALA A 2 -14.01 -4.32 36.78
C ALA A 2 -13.94 -3.47 35.51
N CYS A 3 -12.72 -3.28 35.00
CA CYS A 3 -12.48 -2.93 33.62
C CYS A 3 -12.63 -4.23 32.82
N SER A 4 -13.76 -4.43 32.15
CA SER A 4 -13.96 -5.57 31.27
C SER A 4 -13.19 -5.34 29.98
N ALA A 5 -12.19 -6.17 29.75
CA ALA A 5 -11.47 -6.28 28.49
C ALA A 5 -12.46 -6.45 27.33
N LEU A 6 -12.39 -5.56 26.33
CA LEU A 6 -12.99 -5.81 25.03
C LEU A 6 -12.14 -6.88 24.34
N SER A 7 -12.51 -8.14 24.56
CA SER A 7 -12.04 -9.29 23.79
C SER A 7 -12.68 -9.26 22.40
N GLY A 8 -12.20 -8.37 21.54
CA GLY A 8 -12.53 -8.40 20.12
C GLY A 8 -11.72 -9.51 19.45
N HIS A 9 -12.34 -10.67 19.20
CA HIS A 9 -11.81 -11.60 18.21
C HIS A 9 -11.83 -10.90 16.84
N PRO A 10 -10.80 -11.03 15.99
CA PRO A 10 -10.82 -10.48 14.65
C PRO A 10 -12.04 -11.01 13.89
N VAL A 11 -12.77 -10.13 13.21
CA VAL A 11 -13.91 -10.53 12.37
C VAL A 11 -13.34 -11.16 11.11
N VAL A 12 -13.59 -12.45 10.92
CA VAL A 12 -13.23 -13.16 9.68
C VAL A 12 -14.21 -12.75 8.61
N TYR A 13 -13.74 -12.03 7.59
CA TYR A 13 -14.57 -11.62 6.46
C TYR A 13 -14.73 -12.79 5.49
N HIS A 14 -15.98 -13.17 5.17
CA HIS A 14 -16.27 -14.23 4.19
C HIS A 14 -16.53 -13.59 2.80
N PRO A 15 -16.03 -14.20 1.70
CA PRO A 15 -16.23 -13.67 0.34
C PRO A 15 -17.70 -13.51 -0.08
N ASP A 16 -18.64 -14.18 0.59
CA ASP A 16 -20.08 -14.12 0.32
C ASP A 16 -20.79 -12.94 1.02
N MET A 17 -20.07 -12.12 1.79
CA MET A 17 -20.65 -10.94 2.42
C MET A 17 -20.98 -9.90 1.35
N GLN A 18 -22.26 -9.66 1.10
CA GLN A 18 -22.71 -8.71 0.09
C GLN A 18 -22.25 -7.30 0.43
N ILE A 19 -21.42 -6.72 -0.45
CA ILE A 19 -21.09 -5.30 -0.45
C ILE A 19 -22.38 -4.57 -0.83
N GLN A 20 -23.02 -3.90 0.13
CA GLN A 20 -24.08 -2.96 -0.19
C GLN A 20 -23.40 -1.75 -0.86
N PRO A 21 -23.79 -1.37 -2.09
CA PRO A 21 -23.30 -0.14 -2.68
C PRO A 21 -23.57 1.01 -1.73
N VAL A 22 -22.62 1.92 -1.59
CA VAL A 22 -22.87 3.23 -0.98
C VAL A 22 -24.02 3.86 -1.77
N ALA A 23 -25.15 4.13 -1.09
CA ALA A 23 -26.38 4.58 -1.75
C ALA A 23 -26.12 5.75 -2.71
N GLU A 24 -26.77 5.76 -3.88
CA GLU A 24 -26.70 6.88 -4.83
C GLU A 24 -26.99 8.20 -4.10
N GLY A 25 -25.95 9.02 -3.93
CA GLY A 25 -26.02 10.29 -3.19
C GLY A 25 -25.05 10.40 -2.01
N HIS A 26 -24.48 9.29 -1.51
CA HIS A 26 -23.35 9.31 -0.59
C HIS A 26 -22.03 9.37 -1.38
N ARG A 27 -21.81 10.51 -2.05
CA ARG A 27 -20.43 10.96 -2.24
C ARG A 27 -19.96 11.33 -0.84
N PHE A 28 -18.98 10.63 -0.27
CA PHE A 28 -18.23 11.22 0.83
C PHE A 28 -17.77 12.59 0.31
N PRO A 29 -18.25 13.71 0.89
CA PRO A 29 -17.67 14.98 0.54
C PRO A 29 -16.26 14.89 1.11
N MET A 30 -15.27 14.56 0.27
CA MET A 30 -13.89 14.92 0.58
C MET A 30 -13.96 16.44 0.78
N PRO A 31 -13.85 16.96 2.01
CA PRO A 31 -13.83 18.39 2.21
C PRO A 31 -12.66 18.89 1.37
N LYS A 32 -12.86 19.98 0.61
CA LYS A 32 -11.84 20.53 -0.30
C LYS A 32 -10.52 20.89 0.38
N ASP A 33 -10.45 20.78 1.71
CA ASP A 33 -9.40 21.28 2.57
C ASP A 33 -8.66 20.19 3.38
N HIS A 34 -8.97 18.90 3.21
CA HIS A 34 -8.34 17.81 4.00
C HIS A 34 -7.69 16.74 3.09
N LEU A 35 -6.40 16.90 2.85
CA LEU A 35 -5.50 15.87 2.32
C LEU A 35 -5.15 14.91 3.46
N LEU A 36 -5.40 13.61 3.27
CA LEU A 36 -5.03 12.56 4.22
C LEU A 36 -3.50 12.37 4.15
N TYR A 37 -2.80 12.79 5.21
CA TYR A 37 -1.34 12.66 5.33
C TYR A 37 -1.01 11.57 6.35
N LEU A 38 -0.32 10.52 5.91
CA LEU A 38 0.30 9.53 6.80
C LEU A 38 1.81 9.77 6.78
N ALA A 39 2.35 10.29 7.88
CA ALA A 39 3.78 10.30 8.15
C ALA A 39 4.01 9.60 9.50
N LEU A 40 4.72 8.47 9.48
CA LEU A 40 5.19 7.81 10.69
C LEU A 40 6.49 8.50 11.14
N CYS A 41 6.54 9.04 12.35
CA CYS A 41 7.75 9.55 12.99
C CYS A 41 7.94 8.85 14.33
N GLU A 42 9.02 8.07 14.49
CA GLU A 42 9.46 7.59 15.81
C GLU A 42 10.38 8.62 16.47
N GLU A 43 10.11 8.94 17.73
CA GLU A 43 11.03 9.68 18.58
C GLU A 43 12.17 8.82 19.09
N GLY A 44 13.36 9.40 19.08
CA GLY A 44 14.50 8.89 19.81
C GLY A 44 15.77 9.61 19.40
N LEU A 45 16.15 10.65 20.16
CA LEU A 45 17.53 10.91 20.60
C LEU A 45 17.53 12.17 21.48
N ALA A 46 17.82 11.95 22.76
CA ALA A 46 18.00 12.97 23.76
C ALA A 46 19.16 13.91 23.39
N GLY A 47 18.94 15.23 23.57
CA GLY A 47 20.01 16.20 23.74
C GLY A 47 20.53 16.86 22.46
N SER A 48 19.70 17.65 21.78
CA SER A 48 20.14 18.93 21.18
C SER A 48 18.92 19.78 20.84
N THR A 49 18.96 21.06 21.19
CA THR A 49 17.90 22.03 20.93
C THR A 49 17.89 22.38 19.44
N PHE A 50 17.05 21.71 18.69
CA PHE A 50 16.60 22.15 17.37
C PHE A 50 15.08 22.18 17.39
N THR A 51 14.49 23.38 17.38
CA THR A 51 13.05 23.60 17.22
C THR A 51 12.78 23.95 15.76
N PRO A 52 12.42 22.98 14.90
CA PRO A 52 11.63 23.31 13.74
C PRO A 52 10.19 23.52 14.22
N ALA A 53 9.57 24.63 13.82
CA ALA A 53 8.15 24.87 14.05
C ALA A 53 7.34 23.94 13.13
N TYR A 54 7.21 22.67 13.53
CA TYR A 54 6.14 21.79 13.07
C TYR A 54 4.98 21.92 14.05
N PRO A 55 3.72 21.79 13.60
CA PRO A 55 2.59 21.78 14.50
C PRO A 55 2.77 20.63 15.50
N ASP A 56 2.36 20.87 16.75
CA ASP A 56 2.56 20.03 17.92
C ASP A 56 2.36 18.53 17.67
N ARG A 57 2.93 17.71 18.58
CA ARG A 57 2.77 16.24 18.71
C ARG A 57 1.31 15.72 18.61
N ASP A 58 0.34 16.62 18.57
CA ASP A 58 -1.09 16.41 18.35
C ASP A 58 -1.50 16.30 16.86
N THR A 59 -0.57 16.38 15.91
CA THR A 59 -0.89 16.34 14.47
C THR A 59 -0.50 15.01 13.81
N LEU A 60 -0.79 13.88 14.45
CA LEU A 60 -1.09 12.64 13.73
C LEU A 60 -2.60 12.61 13.45
N LEU A 61 -3.09 13.54 12.64
CA LEU A 61 -4.46 13.44 12.14
C LEU A 61 -4.48 12.43 10.96
N LEU A 62 -4.47 11.13 11.28
CA LEU A 62 -5.64 10.35 10.89
C LEU A 62 -6.77 11.08 11.63
N ALA A 63 -7.35 12.11 10.99
CA ALA A 63 -8.52 12.78 11.53
C ALA A 63 -9.40 11.65 12.04
N HIS A 64 -9.65 11.66 13.35
CA HIS A 64 -10.39 10.67 14.10
C HIS A 64 -11.70 10.41 13.34
N THR A 65 -11.62 9.52 12.36
CA THR A 65 -12.72 9.06 11.55
C THR A 65 -13.10 7.85 12.35
N PRO A 66 -14.16 7.95 13.18
CA PRO A 66 -14.57 6.86 14.05
C PRO A 66 -14.89 5.55 13.28
N ASP A 67 -14.80 5.57 11.95
CA ASP A 67 -15.23 4.55 11.04
C ASP A 67 -14.09 3.95 10.17
N TYR A 68 -12.81 4.32 10.33
CA TYR A 68 -11.75 3.64 9.55
C TYR A 68 -11.45 2.24 10.11
N VAL A 69 -11.10 1.32 9.22
CA VAL A 69 -10.91 -0.10 9.54
C VAL A 69 -9.57 -0.64 9.04
N ASP A 70 -9.03 -1.62 9.74
CA ASP A 70 -7.75 -2.23 9.41
C ASP A 70 -7.94 -3.65 8.87
N SER A 71 -7.02 -4.10 8.02
CA SER A 71 -6.86 -5.53 7.72
C SER A 71 -5.57 -6.10 8.30
N TYR A 72 -5.68 -7.24 9.02
CA TYR A 72 -4.55 -7.96 9.59
C TYR A 72 -4.73 -9.47 9.52
N HIS A 73 -3.66 -10.18 9.19
CA HIS A 73 -3.59 -11.64 9.18
C HIS A 73 -2.41 -12.09 10.03
N PRO A 74 -2.56 -13.11 10.92
CA PRO A 74 -1.45 -13.61 11.74
C PRO A 74 -0.21 -14.00 10.93
N ASP A 75 -0.40 -14.54 9.72
CA ASP A 75 0.70 -14.95 8.84
C ASP A 75 1.52 -13.79 8.25
N MET A 76 1.16 -12.54 8.52
CA MET A 76 2.08 -11.39 8.34
C MET A 76 3.35 -11.51 9.20
N GLN A 77 3.37 -12.37 10.22
CA GLN A 77 4.57 -12.65 11.02
C GLN A 77 5.56 -13.61 10.34
N ILE A 78 5.18 -14.29 9.24
CA ILE A 78 6.03 -15.30 8.58
C ILE A 78 7.27 -14.64 7.98
N GLN A 79 8.46 -15.15 8.31
CA GLN A 79 9.75 -14.64 7.82
C GLN A 79 10.48 -15.70 6.99
N PRO A 80 10.24 -15.78 5.67
CA PRO A 80 10.86 -16.75 4.77
C PRO A 80 12.27 -16.33 4.30
N VAL A 81 12.87 -15.29 4.90
CA VAL A 81 14.23 -14.83 4.61
C VAL A 81 15.14 -15.04 5.81
N ALA A 82 16.44 -15.18 5.54
CA ALA A 82 17.45 -15.20 6.59
C ALA A 82 17.47 -13.88 7.38
N GLU A 83 17.89 -13.98 8.63
CA GLU A 83 18.16 -12.81 9.48
C GLU A 83 19.16 -11.86 8.79
N GLY A 84 18.90 -10.56 8.85
CA GLY A 84 19.73 -9.54 8.19
C GLY A 84 19.48 -9.37 6.68
N HIS A 85 18.47 -10.02 6.11
CA HIS A 85 18.04 -9.72 4.73
C HIS A 85 17.65 -8.24 4.58
N ARG A 86 17.98 -7.63 3.43
CA ARG A 86 17.77 -6.18 3.18
C ARG A 86 16.31 -5.75 3.24
N PHE A 87 15.38 -6.64 2.89
CA PHE A 87 13.95 -6.39 3.03
C PHE A 87 13.49 -6.75 4.46
N PRO A 88 13.08 -5.76 5.28
CA PRO A 88 12.73 -5.99 6.68
C PRO A 88 11.31 -6.56 6.79
N MET A 89 11.13 -7.84 6.47
CA MET A 89 9.83 -8.53 6.54
C MET A 89 9.08 -8.41 7.87
N PRO A 90 9.72 -8.34 9.05
CA PRO A 90 9.00 -8.16 10.30
C PRO A 90 8.17 -6.87 10.35
N LYS A 91 8.51 -5.85 9.53
CA LYS A 91 7.94 -4.50 9.62
C LYS A 91 6.41 -4.49 9.62
N ASP A 92 5.77 -5.33 8.79
CA ASP A 92 4.33 -5.30 8.60
C ASP A 92 3.59 -5.76 9.87
N HIS A 93 4.08 -6.82 10.50
CA HIS A 93 3.54 -7.35 11.75
C HIS A 93 3.85 -6.43 12.93
N LEU A 94 5.08 -5.91 13.01
CA LEU A 94 5.50 -5.01 14.08
C LEU A 94 4.75 -3.68 14.03
N LEU A 95 4.50 -3.14 12.84
CA LEU A 95 3.69 -1.93 12.65
C LEU A 95 2.28 -2.14 13.20
N TYR A 96 1.64 -3.28 12.88
CA TYR A 96 0.31 -3.58 13.42
C TYR A 96 0.31 -3.68 14.95
N LEU A 97 1.32 -4.33 15.54
CA LEU A 97 1.44 -4.40 17.00
C LEU A 97 1.61 -3.01 17.62
N ALA A 98 2.45 -2.15 17.04
CA ALA A 98 2.64 -0.78 17.50
C ALA A 98 1.35 0.03 17.42
N LEU A 99 0.62 -0.04 16.30
CA LEU A 99 -0.68 0.64 16.13
C LEU A 99 -1.70 0.18 17.18
N ARG A 100 -1.70 -1.11 17.54
CA ARG A 100 -2.58 -1.62 18.61
C ARG A 100 -2.19 -1.16 19.99
N GLU A 101 -0.89 -1.15 20.29
CA GLU A 101 -0.36 -0.72 21.59
C GLU A 101 -0.66 0.76 21.84
N GLU A 102 -0.52 1.59 20.81
CA GLU A 102 -0.84 3.03 20.83
C GLU A 102 -2.36 3.31 20.79
N GLY A 103 -3.21 2.29 20.69
CA GLY A 103 -4.66 2.45 20.58
C GLY A 103 -5.11 3.13 19.29
N LEU A 104 -4.25 3.14 18.27
CA LEU A 104 -4.50 3.74 16.97
C LEU A 104 -5.21 2.77 16.03
N ALA A 105 -5.00 1.46 16.18
CA ALA A 105 -5.65 0.45 15.34
C ALA A 105 -7.19 0.53 15.43
N GLY A 106 -7.85 0.60 14.27
CA GLY A 106 -9.29 0.59 14.14
C GLY A 106 -9.90 -0.80 14.34
N SER A 107 -11.14 -0.99 13.84
CA SER A 107 -11.73 -2.34 13.81
C SER A 107 -10.94 -3.22 12.84
N THR A 108 -10.30 -4.26 13.35
CA THR A 108 -9.47 -5.16 12.54
C THR A 108 -10.28 -6.31 11.93
N PHE A 109 -10.18 -6.45 10.62
CA PHE A 109 -10.70 -7.57 9.84
C PHE A 109 -9.57 -8.49 9.38
N THR A 110 -9.85 -9.78 9.28
CA THR A 110 -8.86 -10.74 8.77
C THR A 110 -9.14 -11.10 7.31
N PRO A 111 -8.16 -10.90 6.40
CA PRO A 111 -8.32 -11.24 4.99
C PRO A 111 -8.30 -12.76 4.79
N ALA A 112 -9.03 -13.22 3.78
CA ALA A 112 -8.83 -14.55 3.26
C ALA A 112 -7.62 -14.58 2.32
N TYR A 113 -7.06 -15.77 2.11
CA TYR A 113 -6.15 -16.00 0.99
C TYR A 113 -6.89 -15.79 -0.33
N PRO A 114 -6.38 -14.97 -1.27
CA PRO A 114 -6.97 -14.84 -2.59
C PRO A 114 -6.86 -16.17 -3.33
N ASP A 115 -7.92 -16.52 -4.04
CA ASP A 115 -7.88 -17.64 -4.98
C ASP A 115 -7.06 -17.29 -6.22
N ARG A 116 -6.77 -18.31 -7.02
CA ARG A 116 -6.01 -18.17 -8.26
C ARG A 116 -6.65 -17.14 -9.20
N ASP A 117 -7.97 -17.20 -9.38
CA ASP A 117 -8.69 -16.32 -10.30
C ASP A 117 -8.59 -14.85 -9.89
N THR A 118 -8.52 -14.56 -8.60
CA THR A 118 -8.24 -13.22 -8.08
C THR A 118 -6.83 -12.75 -8.45
N LEU A 119 -5.81 -13.61 -8.35
CA LEU A 119 -4.44 -13.26 -8.77
C LEU A 119 -4.35 -12.96 -10.28
N LEU A 120 -5.12 -13.70 -11.08
CA LEU A 120 -5.17 -13.54 -12.54
C LEU A 120 -5.76 -12.21 -13.01
N LEU A 121 -6.39 -11.46 -12.11
CA LEU A 121 -6.94 -10.15 -12.45
C LEU A 121 -5.87 -9.13 -12.86
N ALA A 122 -4.64 -9.29 -12.36
CA ALA A 122 -3.52 -8.39 -12.67
C ALA A 122 -2.29 -9.12 -13.25
N HIS A 123 -2.28 -10.45 -13.21
CA HIS A 123 -1.11 -11.25 -13.60
C HIS A 123 -1.44 -12.34 -14.61
N THR A 124 -0.44 -12.67 -15.44
CA THR A 124 -0.57 -13.73 -16.43
C THR A 124 -0.67 -15.12 -15.76
N PRO A 125 -1.43 -16.06 -16.36
CA PRO A 125 -1.55 -17.42 -15.84
C PRO A 125 -0.22 -18.13 -15.62
N ASP A 126 0.68 -18.04 -16.59
CA ASP A 126 1.99 -18.69 -16.51
C ASP A 126 2.81 -18.19 -15.32
N TYR A 127 2.79 -16.87 -15.07
CA TYR A 127 3.51 -16.29 -13.93
C TYR A 127 2.93 -16.72 -12.58
N VAL A 128 1.59 -16.64 -12.44
CA VAL A 128 0.89 -17.06 -11.22
C VAL A 128 1.19 -18.52 -10.91
N ASP A 129 0.98 -19.42 -11.86
CA ASP A 129 1.18 -20.85 -11.65
C ASP A 129 2.64 -21.16 -11.36
N SER A 130 3.57 -20.52 -12.08
CA SER A 130 5.00 -20.75 -11.88
C SER A 130 5.50 -20.26 -10.52
N PHE A 131 4.97 -19.16 -9.98
CA PHE A 131 5.33 -18.73 -8.62
C PHE A 131 4.72 -19.65 -7.56
N LEU A 132 3.42 -19.98 -7.67
CA LEU A 132 2.74 -20.81 -6.68
C LEU A 132 3.35 -22.22 -6.58
N GLU A 133 3.79 -22.78 -7.72
CA GLU A 133 4.36 -24.13 -7.80
C GLU A 133 5.89 -24.17 -7.68
N GLY A 134 6.54 -23.02 -7.48
CA GLY A 134 8.01 -22.96 -7.36
C GLY A 134 8.77 -23.28 -8.65
N ARG A 135 8.15 -23.04 -9.81
CA ARG A 135 8.73 -23.27 -11.14
C ARG A 135 9.40 -22.05 -11.77
N LEU A 136 9.38 -20.89 -11.11
CA LEU A 136 10.10 -19.71 -11.60
C LEU A 136 11.60 -20.01 -11.75
N SER A 137 12.19 -19.51 -12.84
CA SER A 137 13.63 -19.65 -13.06
C SER A 137 14.43 -18.96 -11.95
N ALA A 138 15.66 -19.42 -11.72
CA ALA A 138 16.57 -18.77 -10.77
C ALA A 138 16.80 -17.29 -11.10
N SER A 139 16.72 -16.89 -12.38
CA SER A 139 16.83 -15.48 -12.77
C SER A 139 15.61 -14.68 -12.37
N ALA A 140 14.40 -15.22 -12.56
CA ALA A 140 13.17 -14.56 -12.13
C ALA A 140 13.14 -14.38 -10.60
N MET A 141 13.54 -15.40 -9.85
CA MET A 141 13.65 -15.28 -8.38
C MET A 141 14.71 -14.26 -7.94
N ARG A 142 15.82 -14.13 -8.67
CA ARG A 142 16.81 -13.07 -8.41
C ARG A 142 16.25 -11.67 -8.68
N SER A 143 15.43 -11.50 -9.72
CA SER A 143 14.76 -10.21 -9.99
C SER A 143 13.79 -9.84 -8.88
N ILE A 144 13.03 -10.81 -8.36
CA ILE A 144 12.20 -10.64 -7.16
C ILE A 144 13.07 -10.29 -5.95
N GLY A 145 14.21 -10.95 -5.80
CA GLY A 145 15.14 -10.70 -4.69
C GLY A 145 14.69 -11.31 -3.36
N LEU A 146 13.80 -12.31 -3.39
CA LEU A 146 13.35 -13.09 -2.24
C LEU A 146 13.53 -14.58 -2.55
N PRO A 147 14.00 -15.41 -1.61
CA PRO A 147 14.13 -16.85 -1.83
C PRO A 147 12.76 -17.51 -1.86
N TRP A 148 12.50 -18.33 -2.88
CA TRP A 148 11.24 -19.06 -2.96
C TRP A 148 11.12 -20.06 -1.80
N SER A 149 9.94 -20.11 -1.20
CA SER A 149 9.55 -21.13 -0.23
C SER A 149 8.01 -21.17 -0.13
N PRO A 150 7.40 -22.27 0.34
CA PRO A 150 5.97 -22.29 0.65
C PRO A 150 5.55 -21.18 1.62
N ALA A 151 6.43 -20.82 2.56
CA ALA A 151 6.23 -19.71 3.49
C ALA A 151 6.19 -18.35 2.78
N LEU A 152 7.03 -18.14 1.75
CA LEU A 152 6.94 -16.94 0.91
C LEU A 152 5.62 -16.90 0.15
N VAL A 153 5.18 -18.02 -0.44
CA VAL A 153 3.89 -18.10 -1.14
C VAL A 153 2.76 -17.68 -0.21
N GLN A 154 2.70 -18.27 0.99
CA GLN A 154 1.68 -17.95 2.00
C GLN A 154 1.68 -16.46 2.35
N ARG A 155 2.85 -15.88 2.65
CA ARG A 155 2.98 -14.45 2.98
C ARG A 155 2.55 -13.56 1.81
N THR A 156 2.97 -13.88 0.58
CA THR A 156 2.60 -13.13 -0.61
C THR A 156 1.08 -13.12 -0.81
N LEU A 157 0.42 -14.27 -0.62
CA LEU A 157 -1.04 -14.37 -0.73
C LEU A 157 -1.75 -13.55 0.36
N VAL A 158 -1.22 -13.51 1.59
CA VAL A 158 -1.72 -12.60 2.64
C VAL A 158 -1.63 -11.13 2.20
N GLY A 159 -0.50 -10.72 1.60
CA GLY A 159 -0.33 -9.39 0.99
C GLY A 159 -1.47 -9.01 0.07
N THR A 160 -1.68 -9.85 -0.95
CA THR A 160 -2.72 -9.61 -1.95
C THR A 160 -4.13 -9.69 -1.37
N GLY A 161 -4.40 -10.64 -0.48
CA GLY A 161 -5.70 -10.77 0.20
C GLY A 161 -6.04 -9.57 1.08
N SER A 162 -5.05 -9.03 1.80
CA SER A 162 -5.18 -7.78 2.57
C SER A 162 -5.60 -6.62 1.69
N ALA A 163 -4.97 -6.44 0.52
CA ALA A 163 -5.30 -5.35 -0.39
C ALA A 163 -6.73 -5.47 -0.94
N VAL A 164 -7.14 -6.67 -1.34
CA VAL A 164 -8.51 -6.93 -1.81
C VAL A 164 -9.52 -6.62 -0.70
N LEU A 165 -9.26 -7.08 0.52
CA LEU A 165 -10.13 -6.79 1.67
C LEU A 165 -10.16 -5.28 1.98
N ALA A 166 -9.01 -4.61 2.00
CA ALA A 166 -8.92 -3.18 2.26
C ALA A 166 -9.73 -2.38 1.21
N ALA A 167 -9.64 -2.71 -0.08
CA ALA A 167 -10.44 -2.04 -1.10
C ALA A 167 -11.95 -2.21 -0.86
N ARG A 168 -12.40 -3.43 -0.50
CA ARG A 168 -13.81 -3.69 -0.17
C ARG A 168 -14.27 -2.92 1.06
N LEU A 169 -13.44 -2.90 2.11
CA LEU A 169 -13.72 -2.16 3.32
C LEU A 169 -13.73 -0.66 3.09
N ALA A 170 -12.84 -0.11 2.27
CA ALA A 170 -12.84 1.31 1.91
C ALA A 170 -14.13 1.71 1.17
N LEU A 171 -14.65 0.85 0.29
CA LEU A 171 -15.95 1.09 -0.35
C LEU A 171 -17.10 1.10 0.65
N GLN A 172 -17.03 0.33 1.74
CA GLN A 172 -18.09 0.26 2.75
C GLN A 172 -17.98 1.34 3.82
N TYR A 173 -16.76 1.64 4.28
CA TYR A 173 -16.45 2.45 5.45
C TYR A 173 -15.76 3.79 5.09
N GLY A 174 -15.50 4.04 3.82
CA GLY A 174 -14.84 5.24 3.31
C GLY A 174 -13.31 5.12 3.28
N VAL A 175 -12.70 4.66 4.37
CA VAL A 175 -11.23 4.48 4.48
C VAL A 175 -10.92 3.13 5.11
N ALA A 176 -9.96 2.42 4.53
CA ALA A 176 -9.40 1.20 5.10
C ALA A 176 -7.88 1.17 4.94
N CYS A 177 -7.19 0.66 5.95
CA CYS A 177 -5.74 0.59 6.00
C CYS A 177 -5.25 -0.86 6.11
N MET A 178 -4.02 -1.09 5.67
CA MET A 178 -3.31 -2.36 5.82
C MET A 178 -1.84 -2.08 6.10
N CYS A 179 -1.24 -2.89 6.98
CA CYS A 179 0.16 -2.70 7.42
C CYS A 179 1.19 -3.38 6.50
N ASN A 180 0.74 -4.24 5.59
CA ASN A 180 1.53 -4.90 4.57
C ASN A 180 1.23 -4.33 3.19
N GLY A 181 1.98 -4.81 2.19
CA GLY A 181 1.68 -4.55 0.79
C GLY A 181 2.37 -3.34 0.19
N GLY A 182 1.74 -2.74 -0.81
CA GLY A 182 2.37 -1.69 -1.63
C GLY A 182 3.35 -2.27 -2.64
N THR A 183 3.08 -3.48 -3.15
CA THR A 183 4.00 -4.25 -3.96
C THR A 183 3.98 -3.82 -5.43
N HIS A 184 4.19 -2.52 -5.65
CA HIS A 184 4.01 -1.81 -6.91
C HIS A 184 5.01 -2.17 -8.03
N HIS A 185 6.08 -2.91 -7.74
CA HIS A 185 7.08 -3.32 -8.74
C HIS A 185 6.76 -4.63 -9.45
N ALA A 186 5.67 -5.32 -9.08
CA ALA A 186 5.28 -6.54 -9.78
C ALA A 186 4.55 -6.20 -11.09
N HIS A 187 5.06 -6.75 -12.19
CA HIS A 187 4.55 -6.60 -13.55
C HIS A 187 3.54 -7.72 -13.88
N PRO A 188 2.82 -7.65 -15.01
CA PRO A 188 1.84 -8.68 -15.38
C PRO A 188 2.44 -10.10 -15.41
N SER A 189 3.67 -10.26 -15.92
CA SER A 189 4.28 -11.57 -16.14
C SER A 189 5.55 -11.83 -15.33
N HIS A 190 5.93 -10.95 -14.40
CA HIS A 190 7.08 -11.18 -13.52
C HIS A 190 7.04 -10.30 -12.27
N GLY A 191 7.69 -10.76 -11.20
CA GLY A 191 7.97 -9.94 -10.02
C GLY A 191 9.30 -9.20 -10.14
N SER A 192 9.51 -8.20 -9.29
CA SER A 192 10.71 -7.36 -9.24
C SER A 192 10.79 -6.64 -7.91
N GLY A 193 11.98 -6.29 -7.43
CA GLY A 193 12.14 -5.34 -6.31
C GLY A 193 11.37 -5.73 -5.04
N TRP A 194 11.46 -7.00 -4.64
CA TRP A 194 10.73 -7.59 -3.51
C TRP A 194 9.21 -7.74 -3.69
N CYS A 195 8.69 -7.35 -4.84
CA CYS A 195 7.28 -7.48 -5.20
C CYS A 195 7.05 -8.74 -6.03
N VAL A 196 6.23 -9.65 -5.53
CA VAL A 196 5.85 -10.87 -6.25
C VAL A 196 4.58 -10.64 -7.08
N PHE A 197 3.46 -10.34 -6.42
CA PHE A 197 2.23 -9.89 -7.07
C PHE A 197 2.02 -8.42 -6.77
N ASN A 198 1.34 -7.69 -7.65
CA ASN A 198 0.95 -6.30 -7.46
C ASN A 198 -0.40 -6.31 -6.74
N ASP A 199 -0.34 -6.23 -5.42
CA ASP A 199 -1.49 -6.37 -4.54
C ASP A 199 -2.56 -5.30 -4.78
N GLN A 200 -2.14 -4.04 -4.96
CA GLN A 200 -3.05 -2.94 -5.23
C GLN A 200 -3.70 -3.05 -6.61
N ALA A 201 -2.97 -3.53 -7.63
CA ALA A 201 -3.56 -3.79 -8.95
C ALA A 201 -4.59 -4.91 -8.91
N VAL A 202 -4.30 -6.01 -8.19
CA VAL A 202 -5.28 -7.09 -7.97
C VAL A 202 -6.51 -6.57 -7.23
N ALA A 203 -6.32 -5.77 -6.18
CA ALA A 203 -7.41 -5.18 -5.41
C ALA A 203 -8.29 -4.23 -6.23
N ALA A 204 -7.69 -3.35 -7.04
CA ALA A 204 -8.40 -2.46 -7.94
C ALA A 204 -9.27 -3.25 -8.92
N ARG A 205 -8.70 -4.27 -9.58
CA ARG A 205 -9.44 -5.13 -10.50
C ARG A 205 -10.54 -5.93 -9.82
N ALA A 206 -10.29 -6.43 -8.62
CA ALA A 206 -11.32 -7.12 -7.82
C ALA A 206 -12.46 -6.17 -7.47
N ALA A 207 -12.18 -4.92 -7.09
CA ALA A 207 -13.20 -3.91 -6.80
C ALA A 207 -14.02 -3.54 -8.05
N GLN A 208 -13.38 -3.42 -9.23
CA GLN A 208 -14.09 -3.21 -10.50
C GLN A 208 -15.02 -4.38 -10.83
N ARG A 209 -14.53 -5.62 -10.67
CA ARG A 209 -15.29 -6.86 -10.94
C ARG A 209 -16.45 -7.06 -9.96
N ASP A 210 -16.19 -6.92 -8.66
CA ASP A 210 -17.09 -7.38 -7.59
C ASP A 210 -18.01 -6.26 -7.06
N ALA A 211 -17.59 -5.00 -7.16
CA ALA A 211 -18.30 -3.85 -6.56
C ALA A 211 -18.68 -2.77 -7.58
N GLY A 212 -18.40 -2.99 -8.87
CA GLY A 212 -18.80 -2.06 -9.94
C GLY A 212 -18.07 -0.72 -9.92
N VAL A 213 -16.88 -0.66 -9.31
CA VAL A 213 -15.99 0.50 -9.37
C VAL A 213 -15.69 0.82 -10.84
N GLY A 214 -16.03 2.03 -11.29
CA GLY A 214 -15.85 2.43 -12.68
C GLY A 214 -14.45 2.99 -12.94
N LYS A 215 -13.96 3.84 -12.02
CA LYS A 215 -12.66 4.49 -12.15
C LYS A 215 -11.81 4.42 -10.89
N VAL A 216 -10.57 3.96 -11.05
CA VAL A 216 -9.58 3.88 -9.95
C VAL A 216 -8.47 4.90 -10.17
N LEU A 217 -8.05 5.58 -9.10
CA LEU A 217 -6.85 6.42 -9.10
C LEU A 217 -5.79 5.79 -8.20
N PHE A 218 -4.61 5.51 -8.75
CA PHE A 218 -3.44 5.17 -7.95
C PHE A 218 -2.68 6.45 -7.62
N VAL A 219 -2.42 6.66 -6.32
CA VAL A 219 -1.55 7.70 -5.79
C VAL A 219 -0.35 7.00 -5.16
N ASP A 220 0.75 6.95 -5.90
CA ASP A 220 1.97 6.26 -5.48
C ASP A 220 3.03 7.26 -4.99
N LEU A 221 3.26 7.25 -3.68
CA LEU A 221 4.22 8.12 -3.00
C LEU A 221 5.43 7.33 -2.46
N ASP A 222 5.63 6.09 -2.93
CA ASP A 222 6.89 5.40 -2.70
C ASP A 222 8.03 6.15 -3.40
N VAL A 223 9.22 6.03 -2.83
CA VAL A 223 10.42 6.70 -3.33
C VAL A 223 10.81 6.20 -4.74
N HIS A 224 10.46 4.96 -5.07
CA HIS A 224 10.64 4.37 -6.39
C HIS A 224 9.38 4.57 -7.23
N GLN A 225 9.54 4.63 -8.55
CA GLN A 225 8.37 4.64 -9.44
C GLN A 225 7.60 3.31 -9.32
N GLY A 226 6.27 3.40 -9.24
CA GLY A 226 5.33 2.26 -9.35
C GLY A 226 5.25 1.67 -10.75
N ASP A 227 6.38 1.21 -11.28
CA ASP A 227 6.54 0.71 -12.64
C ASP A 227 5.67 -0.51 -12.97
N GLY A 228 5.50 -1.43 -12.03
CA GLY A 228 4.63 -2.59 -12.21
C GLY A 228 3.16 -2.18 -12.33
N THR A 229 2.72 -1.23 -11.50
CA THR A 229 1.37 -0.66 -11.57
C THR A 229 1.14 0.04 -12.91
N ALA A 230 2.07 0.89 -13.34
CA ALA A 230 2.01 1.56 -14.63
C ALA A 230 1.95 0.56 -15.80
N ALA A 231 2.76 -0.50 -15.77
CA ALA A 231 2.76 -1.53 -16.79
C ALA A 231 1.46 -2.37 -16.84
N ILE A 232 0.83 -2.63 -15.70
CA ILE A 232 -0.42 -3.40 -15.63
C ILE A 232 -1.60 -2.62 -16.24
N PHE A 233 -1.65 -1.31 -16.00
CA PHE A 233 -2.77 -0.46 -16.44
C PHE A 233 -2.47 0.39 -17.67
N GLN A 234 -1.37 0.08 -18.36
CA GLN A 234 -1.02 0.77 -19.59
C GLN A 234 -2.20 0.71 -20.58
N ASP A 235 -2.56 1.87 -21.13
CA ASP A 235 -3.65 2.06 -22.08
C ASP A 235 -5.06 1.70 -21.54
N ASP A 236 -5.24 1.59 -20.22
CA ASP A 236 -6.54 1.35 -19.60
C ASP A 236 -7.19 2.65 -19.07
N PRO A 237 -8.22 3.20 -19.74
CA PRO A 237 -8.85 4.44 -19.33
C PRO A 237 -9.69 4.34 -18.03
N SER A 238 -9.93 3.14 -17.52
CA SER A 238 -10.64 2.92 -16.24
C SER A 238 -9.72 3.12 -15.03
N VAL A 239 -8.41 3.26 -15.24
CA VAL A 239 -7.43 3.49 -14.19
C VAL A 239 -6.58 4.70 -14.54
N PHE A 240 -6.25 5.51 -13.54
CA PHE A 240 -5.27 6.57 -13.66
C PHE A 240 -4.13 6.32 -12.68
N THR A 241 -2.90 6.33 -13.18
CA THR A 241 -1.68 6.07 -12.41
C THR A 241 -0.89 7.36 -12.20
N PHE A 242 -0.79 7.78 -10.95
CA PHE A 242 0.05 8.92 -10.54
C PHE A 242 1.18 8.42 -9.64
N SER A 243 2.42 8.80 -9.99
CA SER A 243 3.61 8.50 -9.19
C SER A 243 4.43 9.75 -8.94
N LEU A 244 4.75 10.00 -7.67
CA LEU A 244 5.73 11.01 -7.24
C LEU A 244 6.94 10.27 -6.66
N HIS A 245 8.05 10.26 -7.38
CA HIS A 245 9.19 9.38 -7.08
C HIS A 245 10.53 10.08 -7.27
N CYS A 246 11.62 9.46 -6.80
CA CYS A 246 12.97 9.96 -7.01
C CYS A 246 13.44 9.65 -8.44
N SER A 247 13.67 10.67 -9.26
CA SER A 247 14.01 10.49 -10.68
C SER A 247 15.39 9.86 -10.91
N ASN A 248 16.27 9.91 -9.91
CA ASN A 248 17.69 9.56 -10.05
C ASN A 248 18.13 8.42 -9.12
N GLN A 249 17.20 7.59 -8.65
CA GLN A 249 17.48 6.58 -7.63
C GLN A 249 18.09 5.27 -8.14
N GLY A 250 18.11 5.06 -9.46
CA GLY A 250 18.71 3.88 -10.10
C GLY A 250 17.86 2.61 -10.04
N PHE A 251 16.72 2.62 -9.35
CA PHE A 251 15.70 1.58 -9.40
C PHE A 251 14.29 2.19 -9.49
N PRO A 252 13.40 1.67 -10.35
CA PRO A 252 13.65 0.62 -11.33
C PRO A 252 14.66 1.09 -12.40
N ALA A 253 15.44 0.15 -12.94
CA ALA A 253 16.50 0.48 -13.91
C ALA A 253 15.95 1.11 -15.20
N ARG A 254 14.67 0.83 -15.51
CA ARG A 254 13.93 1.43 -16.60
C ARG A 254 12.57 1.85 -16.06
N LEU A 255 12.33 3.16 -16.07
CA LEU A 255 11.02 3.72 -15.76
C LEU A 255 9.97 3.29 -16.80
N GLN A 256 8.73 3.15 -16.36
CA GLN A 256 7.57 2.99 -17.22
C GLN A 256 6.87 4.32 -17.41
N ALA A 257 5.93 4.40 -18.35
CA ALA A 257 5.08 5.58 -18.49
C ALA A 257 3.82 5.37 -17.65
N SER A 258 3.68 6.13 -16.57
CA SER A 258 2.40 6.31 -15.87
C SER A 258 1.55 7.35 -16.61
N ASP A 259 0.31 7.57 -16.17
CA ASP A 259 -0.52 8.67 -16.70
C ASP A 259 -0.01 10.04 -16.23
N LEU A 260 0.55 10.10 -15.02
CA LEU A 260 1.26 11.26 -14.49
C LEU A 260 2.47 10.83 -13.65
N ASP A 261 3.66 11.10 -14.16
CA ASP A 261 4.91 10.92 -13.43
C ASP A 261 5.49 12.28 -13.02
N VAL A 262 5.79 12.42 -11.73
CA VAL A 262 6.51 13.58 -11.20
C VAL A 262 7.81 13.10 -10.57
N GLY A 263 8.91 13.33 -11.27
CA GLY A 263 10.25 13.00 -10.81
C GLY A 263 10.83 14.10 -9.92
N LEU A 264 11.22 13.75 -8.70
CA LEU A 264 11.92 14.62 -7.77
C LEU A 264 13.41 14.28 -7.71
N PRO A 265 14.31 15.27 -7.60
CA PRO A 265 15.72 15.01 -7.33
C PRO A 265 15.95 14.27 -6.01
N ALA A 266 17.01 13.48 -5.95
CA ALA A 266 17.49 12.93 -4.69
C ALA A 266 17.89 14.07 -3.73
N GLY A 267 17.45 14.01 -2.47
CA GLY A 267 17.68 15.06 -1.49
C GLY A 267 16.63 16.17 -1.45
N THR A 268 15.52 16.06 -2.20
CA THR A 268 14.38 16.97 -2.07
C THR A 268 13.84 16.99 -0.64
N GLY A 269 13.77 18.17 -0.04
CA GLY A 269 13.31 18.37 1.35
C GLY A 269 11.78 18.48 1.49
N ASP A 270 11.27 18.32 2.71
CA ASP A 270 9.83 18.25 3.01
C ASP A 270 9.02 19.37 2.35
N ALA A 271 9.50 20.62 2.46
CA ALA A 271 8.78 21.78 1.94
C ALA A 271 8.59 21.73 0.42
N GLU A 272 9.61 21.28 -0.32
CA GLU A 272 9.55 21.14 -1.78
C GLU A 272 8.66 19.95 -2.17
N TYR A 273 8.83 18.81 -1.50
CA TYR A 273 7.98 17.63 -1.70
C TYR A 273 6.49 17.95 -1.50
N MET A 274 6.17 18.64 -0.40
CA MET A 274 4.82 19.01 -0.04
C MET A 274 4.23 20.07 -0.97
N ALA A 275 5.03 21.02 -1.44
CA ALA A 275 4.58 22.01 -2.42
C ALA A 275 4.12 21.33 -3.72
N VAL A 276 4.88 20.36 -4.21
CA VAL A 276 4.53 19.58 -5.41
C VAL A 276 3.23 18.80 -5.21
N LEU A 277 3.07 18.11 -4.07
CA LEU A 277 1.83 17.39 -3.78
C LEU A 277 0.60 18.31 -3.69
N GLN A 278 0.74 19.47 -3.03
CA GLN A 278 -0.33 20.45 -2.90
C GLN A 278 -0.73 21.07 -4.24
N GLU A 279 0.21 21.19 -5.18
CA GLU A 279 -0.05 21.66 -6.54
C GLU A 279 -0.78 20.60 -7.38
N VAL A 280 -0.35 19.35 -7.31
CA VAL A 280 -0.80 18.29 -8.23
C VAL A 280 -2.09 17.60 -7.77
N LEU A 281 -2.13 17.16 -6.52
CA LEU A 281 -3.13 16.19 -6.06
C LEU A 281 -4.57 16.74 -6.04
N PRO A 282 -4.85 18.00 -5.63
CA PRO A 282 -6.21 18.53 -5.69
C PRO A 282 -6.78 18.59 -7.11
N GLY A 283 -5.97 19.02 -8.08
CA GLY A 283 -6.36 19.06 -9.49
C GLY A 283 -6.57 17.66 -10.06
N LEU A 284 -5.71 16.71 -9.69
CA LEU A 284 -5.81 15.33 -10.09
C LEU A 284 -7.12 14.69 -9.61
N LEU A 285 -7.46 14.81 -8.33
CA LEU A 285 -8.71 14.29 -7.76
C LEU A 285 -9.94 14.93 -8.42
N ALA A 286 -9.92 16.24 -8.64
CA ALA A 286 -11.02 16.97 -9.26
C ALA A 286 -11.25 16.58 -10.73
N ASN A 287 -10.17 16.34 -11.48
CA ASN A 287 -10.24 15.96 -12.89
C ASN A 287 -10.60 14.48 -13.07
N GLN A 288 -9.96 13.60 -12.31
CA GLN A 288 -10.16 12.16 -12.47
C GLN A 288 -11.50 11.70 -11.90
N ARG A 289 -11.95 12.30 -10.79
CA ARG A 289 -13.18 11.91 -10.05
C ARG A 289 -13.27 10.39 -9.88
N PRO A 290 -12.26 9.75 -9.26
CA PRO A 290 -12.24 8.30 -9.08
C PRO A 290 -13.34 7.86 -8.12
N ASP A 291 -13.81 6.63 -8.31
CA ASP A 291 -14.70 5.94 -7.37
C ASP A 291 -13.90 5.28 -6.23
N LEU A 292 -12.62 4.96 -6.49
CA LEU A 292 -11.69 4.38 -5.52
C LEU A 292 -10.28 4.96 -5.69
N VAL A 293 -9.63 5.29 -4.57
CA VAL A 293 -8.21 5.70 -4.55
C VAL A 293 -7.39 4.59 -3.92
N MET A 294 -6.39 4.09 -4.64
CA MET A 294 -5.35 3.21 -4.11
C MET A 294 -4.15 4.08 -3.73
N TYR A 295 -3.88 4.17 -2.43
CA TYR A 295 -2.81 5.02 -1.89
C TYR A 295 -1.62 4.17 -1.43
N ASN A 296 -0.46 4.35 -2.07
CA ASN A 296 0.78 3.69 -1.67
C ASN A 296 1.64 4.63 -0.81
N ALA A 297 1.78 4.31 0.47
CA ALA A 297 2.51 5.10 1.46
C ALA A 297 3.91 4.53 1.76
N GLY A 298 4.74 4.40 0.73
CA GLY A 298 6.10 3.86 0.88
C GLY A 298 6.96 4.72 1.83
N THR A 299 7.42 4.14 2.94
CA THR A 299 8.21 4.88 3.96
C THR A 299 9.71 4.95 3.65
N CYS A 300 10.13 4.39 2.53
CA CYS A 300 11.49 4.42 1.98
C CYS A 300 11.98 5.83 1.58
N ALA A 301 11.07 6.81 1.47
CA ALA A 301 11.43 8.21 1.24
C ALA A 301 12.06 8.86 2.49
N TYR A 302 11.72 8.41 3.70
CA TYR A 302 12.15 9.02 4.96
C TYR A 302 13.63 8.76 5.31
N THR A 303 14.32 9.79 5.80
CA THR A 303 15.78 9.83 6.04
C THR A 303 16.31 8.79 7.04
N LYS A 304 15.46 8.19 7.89
CA LYS A 304 15.92 7.49 9.10
C LYS A 304 15.93 5.96 9.06
N LEU A 305 15.43 5.29 8.01
CA LEU A 305 15.12 3.86 8.18
C LEU A 305 16.12 2.84 7.64
N LEU A 306 16.93 3.05 6.59
CA LEU A 306 17.93 2.04 6.19
C LEU A 306 19.14 2.63 5.41
N PRO A 307 20.40 2.21 5.68
CA PRO A 307 21.60 2.65 4.94
C PRO A 307 21.62 2.31 3.44
N SER A 308 20.67 1.50 2.97
CA SER A 308 20.58 1.00 1.60
C SER A 308 19.38 1.56 0.81
N CYS A 309 18.59 2.45 1.41
CA CYS A 309 17.52 3.19 0.74
C CYS A 309 18.05 4.60 0.46
N TYR A 310 18.20 4.94 -0.83
CA TYR A 310 18.90 6.14 -1.25
C TYR A 310 17.94 7.33 -1.42
N ARG A 311 17.75 8.10 -0.35
CA ARG A 311 17.49 9.55 -0.29
C ARG A 311 16.49 10.17 -1.29
N ILE A 312 15.27 10.43 -0.81
CA ILE A 312 14.59 11.71 -1.10
C ILE A 312 14.87 12.66 0.06
N PHE A 313 14.72 12.21 1.30
CA PHE A 313 15.15 12.93 2.50
C PHE A 313 16.46 12.41 3.10
#